data_AF-A0A973SEZ6-F1
#
_entry.id   AF-A0A973SEZ6-F1
#
_cell.length_a   1.000
_cell.length_b   1.000
_cell.length_c   1.000
_cell.angle_alpha   90.00
_cell.angle_beta   90.00
_cell.angle_gamma   90.00
#
_symmetry.space_group_name_H-M   'P 1'
#
loop_
_entity.id
_entity.type
_entity.pdbx_description
1 polymer ?
#
loop_
_entity_poly.entity_id
_entity_poly.type
_entity_poly.pdbx_seq_one_letter_code
_entity_poly.pdbx_strand_id
1 'polypeptide(L)' 'MMIEVSTRNPDRLAAIATWELGGASLDSALEILLFEHESLVALGRLSPRQLGALTESEIDRLEFVLRRLLDV' A
#
# COMPACT_ATOMS: atom_id res chain seq x y z
N MET A 1 0.69 10.49 15.01
CA MET A 1 -0.25 9.41 15.40
C MET A 1 0.48 8.12 15.09
N MET A 2 0.87 7.35 16.11
CA MET A 2 1.58 6.09 15.94
C MET A 2 0.52 5.02 15.66
N ILE A 3 0.54 4.40 14.48
CA ILE A 3 -0.40 3.34 14.14
C ILE A 3 0.13 2.04 14.76
N GLU A 4 -0.46 1.60 15.87
CA GLU A 4 -0.19 0.27 16.43
C GLU A 4 -0.95 -0.77 15.61
N VAL A 5 -0.23 -1.46 14.72
CA VAL A 5 -0.76 -2.64 14.05
C VAL A 5 -0.77 -3.77 15.06
N SER A 6 -1.96 -4.30 15.36
CA SER A 6 -2.13 -5.49 16.18
C SER A 6 -1.23 -6.61 15.65
N THR A 7 -0.20 -6.97 16.41
CA THR A 7 0.84 -7.98 16.13
C THR A 7 0.31 -9.41 16.06
N ARG A 8 -0.95 -9.63 15.67
CA ARG A 8 -1.61 -10.95 15.69
C ARG A 8 -0.97 -11.98 14.75
N ASN A 9 0.06 -11.62 13.97
CA ASN A 9 0.85 -12.56 13.18
C ASN A 9 2.17 -11.93 12.69
N PRO A 10 3.20 -11.80 13.55
CA PRO A 10 4.53 -11.33 13.11
C PRO A 10 5.11 -12.25 12.02
N ASP A 11 4.80 -13.54 12.06
CA ASP A 11 5.21 -14.52 11.05
C ASP A 11 4.67 -14.22 9.65
N ARG A 12 3.44 -13.68 9.57
CA ARG A 12 2.87 -13.28 8.27
C ARG A 12 3.54 -12.02 7.74
N LEU A 13 3.83 -11.05 8.60
CA LEU A 13 4.57 -9.87 8.19
C LEU A 13 5.98 -10.25 7.72
N ALA A 14 6.65 -11.16 8.42
CA ALA A 14 7.94 -11.71 8.01
C ALA A 14 7.87 -12.44 6.67
N ALA A 15 6.81 -13.22 6.43
CA ALA A 15 6.59 -13.87 5.14
C ALA A 15 6.39 -12.87 4.00
N ILE A 16 5.55 -11.84 4.19
CA ILE A 16 5.34 -10.77 3.20
C ILE A 16 6.66 -10.05 2.92
N ALA A 17 7.39 -9.66 3.98
CA ALA A 17 8.67 -9.00 3.87
C ALA A 17 9.68 -9.83 3.05
N THR A 18 9.73 -11.15 3.29
CA THR A 18 10.66 -12.07 2.62
C THR A 18 10.26 -12.36 1.17
N TRP A 19 8.99 -12.65 0.91
CA TRP A 19 8.54 -13.22 -0.36
C TRP A 19 7.96 -12.19 -1.32
N GLU A 20 7.32 -11.15 -0.80
CA GLU A 20 6.57 -10.18 -1.59
C GLU A 20 7.33 -8.86 -1.73
N LEU A 21 8.10 -8.47 -0.71
CA LEU A 21 8.81 -7.20 -0.64
C LEU A 21 10.34 -7.34 -0.75
N GLY A 22 10.82 -8.41 -1.40
CA GLY A 22 12.23 -8.56 -1.75
C GLY A 22 13.20 -8.68 -0.56
N GLY A 23 12.74 -9.15 0.59
CA GLY A 23 13.56 -9.24 1.81
C GLY A 23 13.61 -7.95 2.61
N ALA A 24 12.61 -7.08 2.48
CA ALA A 24 12.47 -5.86 3.28
C ALA A 24 12.55 -6.14 4.79
N SER A 25 12.95 -5.13 5.57
CA SER A 25 12.86 -5.23 7.03
C SER A 25 11.39 -5.30 7.47
N LEU A 26 11.09 -5.81 8.67
CA LEU A 26 9.72 -5.83 9.20
C LEU A 26 9.12 -4.43 9.32
N ASP A 27 9.94 -3.44 9.70
CA ASP A 27 9.49 -2.05 9.81
C ASP A 27 9.17 -1.47 8.42
N SER A 28 10.03 -1.69 7.43
CA SER A 28 9.78 -1.28 6.04
C SER A 28 8.56 -1.98 5.46
N ALA A 29 8.39 -3.28 5.71
CA ALA A 29 7.20 -4.03 5.29
C ALA A 29 5.93 -3.48 5.94
N LEU A 30 6.00 -3.08 7.21
CA LEU A 30 4.88 -2.46 7.92
C LEU A 30 4.52 -1.10 7.33
N GLU A 31 5.52 -0.25 7.05
CA GLU A 31 5.32 1.05 6.42
C GLU A 31 4.67 0.94 5.03
N ILE A 32 5.15 0.00 4.21
CA ILE A 32 4.59 -0.31 2.89
C ILE A 32 3.12 -0.73 3.01
N LEU A 33 2.82 -1.70 3.88
CA LEU A 33 1.46 -2.20 4.06
C LEU A 33 0.50 -1.15 4.62
N LEU A 34 0.97 -0.28 5.53
CA LEU A 34 0.19 0.84 6.03
C LEU A 34 -0.14 1.84 4.92
N PHE A 35 0.85 2.17 4.08
CA PHE A 35 0.66 3.05 2.94
C PHE A 35 -0.32 2.46 1.90
N GLU A 36 -0.18 1.18 1.57
CA GLU A 36 -1.12 0.47 0.70
C GLU A 36 -2.54 0.50 1.27
N HIS A 37 -2.68 0.24 2.58
CA HIS A 37 -3.98 0.31 3.25
C HIS A 37 -4.60 1.71 3.17
N GLU A 38 -3.84 2.76 3.48
CA GLU A 38 -4.31 4.14 3.40
C GLU A 38 -4.69 4.53 1.96
N SER A 39 -3.94 4.05 0.97
CA SER A 39 -4.21 4.26 -0.45
C SER A 39 -5.52 3.59 -0.87
N LEU A 40 -5.76 2.34 -0.47
CA LEU A 40 -7.01 1.62 -0.73
C LEU A 40 -8.20 2.29 -0.04
N VAL A 41 -8.02 2.78 1.18
CA VAL A 41 -9.06 3.54 1.90
C VAL A 41 -9.36 4.86 1.16
N ALA A 42 -8.34 5.57 0.70
CA ALA A 42 -8.52 6.80 -0.08
C ALA A 42 -9.27 6.53 -1.39
N LEU A 43 -8.91 5.47 -2.11
CA LEU A 43 -9.61 5.03 -3.32
C LEU A 43 -11.05 4.61 -3.02
N GLY A 44 -11.31 3.88 -1.93
CA GLY A 44 -12.65 3.47 -1.51
C GLY A 44 -13.56 4.63 -1.08
N ARG A 45 -13.00 5.81 -0.79
CA ARG A 45 -13.76 7.04 -0.52
C ARG A 45 -14.19 7.78 -1.79
N LEU A 46 -13.66 7.42 -2.95
CA LEU A 46 -14.08 8.01 -4.22
C LEU A 46 -15.49 7.52 -4.57
N SER A 47 -16.37 8.44 -4.97
CA SER A 47 -17.68 8.06 -5.50
C SER A 47 -17.53 7.30 -6.83
N PRO A 48 -18.52 6.46 -7.23
CA PRO A 48 -18.49 5.78 -8.53
C PRO A 48 -18.32 6.72 -9.72
N ARG A 49 -18.82 7.96 -9.62
CA ARG A 49 -18.63 9.00 -10.64
C ARG A 49 -17.19 9.52 -10.67
N GLN A 50 -16.52 9.62 -9.52
CA GLN A 50 -15.11 10.01 -9.46
C GLN A 50 -14.21 8.88 -9.94
N LEU A 51 -14.52 7.62 -9.61
CA LEU A 51 -13.82 6.45 -10.13
C LEU A 51 -13.98 6.32 -11.65
N GLY A 52 -15.19 6.52 -12.17
CA GLY A 52 -15.46 6.51 -13.61
C GLY A 52 -14.97 7.75 -14.36
N ALA A 53 -14.49 8.78 -13.64
CA ALA A 53 -13.86 9.96 -14.21
C ALA A 53 -12.34 9.87 -14.22
N LEU A 54 -11.74 8.88 -13.55
CA LEU A 54 -10.32 8.61 -13.67
C LEU A 54 -10.03 8.15 -15.10
N THR A 55 -9.22 8.94 -15.79
CA THR A 55 -8.67 8.56 -17.08
C THR A 55 -7.60 7.48 -16.90
N GLU A 56 -7.36 6.68 -17.94
CA GLU A 56 -6.28 5.67 -17.95
C GLU A 56 -4.93 6.27 -17.53
N SER A 57 -4.63 7.50 -17.97
CA SER A 57 -3.41 8.21 -17.62
C SER A 57 -3.33 8.66 -16.16
N GLU A 58 -4.46 8.87 -15.49
CA GLU A 58 -4.52 9.16 -14.05
C GLU A 58 -4.35 7.88 -13.23
N ILE A 59 -4.86 6.75 -13.73
CA ILE A 59 -4.65 5.42 -13.13
C ILE A 59 -3.17 5.03 -13.25
N ASP A 60 -2.58 5.18 -14.43
CA ASP A 60 -1.15 4.94 -14.67
C ASP A 60 -0.27 5.82 -13.78
N ARG A 61 -0.69 7.07 -13.55
CA ARG A 61 0.04 8.00 -12.68
C ARG A 61 -0.05 7.61 -11.21
N LEU A 62 -1.19 7.11 -10.76
CA LEU A 62 -1.36 6.53 -9.42
C LEU A 62 -0.46 5.31 -9.26
N GLU A 63 -0.45 4.40 -10.24
CA GLU A 63 0.43 3.23 -10.24
C GLU A 63 1.91 3.62 -10.22
N PHE A 64 2.31 4.61 -11.02
CA PHE A 64 3.68 5.13 -11.04
C PHE A 64 4.09 5.74 -9.69
N VAL A 65 3.21 6.53 -9.07
CA VAL A 65 3.48 7.14 -7.76
C VAL A 65 3.56 6.07 -6.67
N LEU A 66 2.69 5.06 -6.71
CA LEU A 66 2.73 3.91 -5.80
C LEU A 66 4.07 3.17 -5.91
N ARG A 67 4.47 2.75 -7.11
CA ARG A 67 5.76 2.07 -7.34
C ARG A 67 6.95 2.90 -6.87
N ARG A 68 6.95 4.21 -7.17
CA ARG A 68 8.04 5.12 -6.79
C ARG A 68 8.12 5.39 -5.28
N LEU A 69 7.00 5.37 -4.57
CA LEU A 69 6.98 5.53 -3.11
C LEU A 69 7.36 4.23 -2.39
N LEU A 70 7.10 3.09 -3.01
CA LEU A 70 7.40 1.76 -2.49
C LEU A 70 8.80 1.25 -2.88
N ASP A 71 9.53 2.00 -3.72
CA ASP A 71 10.87 1.65 -4.24
C ASP A 71 10.94 0.24 -4.87
N VAL A 72 9.85 -0.18 -5.53
CA VAL A 72 9.65 -1.46 -6.25
C VAL A 72 9.29 -1.28 -7.72
#